data_AF-A0A7S4RHQ3-F1
#
_entry.id   AF-A0A7S4RHQ3-F1
#
_cell.length_a   1.000
_cell.length_b   1.000
_cell.length_c   1.000
_cell.angle_alpha   90.00
_cell.angle_beta   90.00
_cell.angle_gamma   90.00
#
_symmetry.space_group_name_H-M   'P 1'
#
loop_
_entity.id
_entity.type
_entity.pdbx_description
1 polymer ?
#
loop_
_entity_poly.entity_id
_entity_poly.type
_entity_poly.pdbx_seq_one_letter_code
_entity_poly.pdbx_strand_id
1 'polypeptide(L)'
;RHGARIDNGLDRDRQWLSKVKTHRRNTDAHLSPLGHEEAQELATELQKQFRQADTSLHHIISSPYIRCLETAHAVAQALNLFIKVEPGISEVGSTKSSMGASQELEKEY
;
A
#
# COMPACT_ATOMS: atom_id res chain seq x y z
N ARG A 1 2.41 -5.53 -1.74
CA ARG A 1 2.20 -5.04 -0.34
C ARG A 1 2.99 -3.75 -0.19
N HIS A 2 2.48 -2.73 0.49
CA HIS A 2 3.22 -1.48 0.72
C HIS A 2 4.33 -1.66 1.77
N GLY A 3 5.30 -0.75 1.80
CA GLY A 3 6.36 -0.69 2.83
C GLY A 3 5.85 -0.33 4.23
N ALA A 4 6.75 -0.24 5.21
CA ALA A 4 6.39 0.17 6.56
C ALA A 4 5.70 1.55 6.59
N ARG A 5 4.62 1.69 7.37
CA ARG A 5 3.92 2.97 7.58
C ARG A 5 4.61 3.77 8.68
N ILE A 6 4.54 5.10 8.60
CA ILE A 6 5.08 5.99 9.66
C ILE A 6 4.42 5.77 11.02
N ASP A 7 3.17 5.29 11.04
CA ASP A 7 2.42 5.01 12.26
C ASP A 7 2.58 3.57 12.78
N ASN A 8 3.27 2.67 12.05
CA ASN A 8 3.53 1.31 12.50
C ASN A 8 4.64 1.19 13.58
N GLY A 9 5.08 2.32 14.16
CA GLY A 9 6.26 2.40 15.03
C GLY A 9 7.57 2.30 14.25
N LEU A 10 8.70 2.57 14.94
CA LEU A 10 10.04 2.64 14.33
C LEU A 10 10.45 1.35 13.56
N ASP A 11 10.01 0.17 14.02
CA ASP A 11 10.50 -1.13 13.54
C ASP A 11 9.39 -2.13 13.13
N ARG A 12 8.24 -1.65 12.61
CA ARG A 12 7.09 -2.53 12.29
C ARG A 12 6.65 -3.38 13.49
N ASP A 13 6.60 -2.78 14.67
CA ASP A 13 6.23 -3.47 15.90
C ASP A 13 4.84 -4.09 15.74
N ARG A 14 4.74 -5.42 15.69
CA ARG A 14 3.45 -6.12 15.47
C ARG A 14 2.40 -5.78 16.54
N GLN A 15 2.83 -5.25 17.68
CA GLN A 15 1.99 -4.82 18.78
C GLN A 15 1.81 -3.29 18.84
N TRP A 16 2.24 -2.52 17.83
CA TRP A 16 2.14 -1.07 17.85
C TRP A 16 0.70 -0.60 18.08
N LEU A 17 -0.28 -1.31 17.48
CA LEU A 17 -1.70 -1.01 17.61
C LEU A 17 -2.21 -1.14 19.04
N SER A 18 -1.72 -2.11 19.81
CA SER A 18 -2.11 -2.26 21.21
C SER A 18 -1.41 -1.25 22.11
N LYS A 19 -0.26 -0.72 21.67
CA LYS A 19 0.52 0.30 22.38
C LYS A 19 -0.02 1.71 22.17
N VAL A 20 -0.62 2.01 21.02
CA VAL A 20 -1.18 3.34 20.72
C VAL A 20 -2.69 3.34 20.95
N LYS A 21 -3.12 3.58 22.20
CA LYS A 21 -4.53 3.64 22.61
C LYS A 21 -5.35 4.74 21.91
N THR A 22 -4.70 5.73 21.31
CA THR A 22 -5.33 6.92 20.71
C THR A 22 -5.20 6.99 19.19
N HIS A 23 -4.67 5.94 18.54
CA HIS A 23 -4.40 6.04 17.10
C HIS A 23 -5.68 6.03 16.28
N ARG A 24 -5.90 7.13 15.55
CA ARG A 24 -6.95 7.25 14.56
C ARG A 24 -6.50 6.56 13.27
N ARG A 25 -6.70 5.24 13.21
CA ARG A 25 -6.42 4.33 12.07
C ARG A 25 -7.11 4.74 10.74
N ASN A 26 -7.97 5.74 10.82
CA ASN A 26 -8.69 6.41 9.75
C ASN A 26 -7.85 7.43 8.97
N THR A 27 -6.57 7.61 9.29
CA THR A 27 -5.66 8.42 8.47
C THR A 27 -4.92 7.55 7.45
N ASP A 28 -4.89 8.04 6.21
CA ASP A 28 -4.06 7.46 5.16
C ASP A 28 -2.60 7.85 5.39
N ALA A 29 -1.90 7.06 6.21
CA ALA A 29 -0.54 7.37 6.61
C ALA A 29 0.47 7.08 5.49
N HIS A 30 1.47 7.95 5.40
CA HIS A 30 2.67 7.81 4.56
C HIS A 30 3.55 6.62 4.98
N LEU A 31 4.49 6.26 4.11
CA LEU A 31 5.59 5.38 4.45
C LEU A 31 6.48 5.99 5.54
N SER A 32 7.08 5.13 6.36
CA SER A 32 8.18 5.53 7.25
C SER A 32 9.49 5.64 6.44
N PRO A 33 10.57 6.19 7.01
CA PRO A 33 11.89 6.16 6.37
C PRO A 33 12.31 4.73 5.95
N LEU A 34 12.12 3.75 6.84
CA LEU A 34 12.32 2.33 6.53
C LEU A 34 11.42 1.87 5.36
N GLY A 35 10.15 2.30 5.33
CA GLY A 35 9.25 1.96 4.23
C GLY A 35 9.71 2.50 2.87
N HIS A 36 10.34 3.68 2.84
CA HIS A 36 10.95 4.22 1.63
C HIS A 36 12.19 3.43 1.21
N GLU A 37 13.05 3.04 2.15
CA GLU A 37 14.20 2.16 1.87
C GLU A 37 13.74 0.83 1.27
N GLU A 38 12.76 0.17 1.89
CA GLU A 38 12.15 -1.07 1.39
C GLU A 38 11.59 -0.93 -0.03
N ALA A 39 10.95 0.21 -0.33
CA ALA A 39 10.41 0.48 -1.67
C ALA A 39 11.51 0.65 -2.72
N GLN A 40 12.63 1.28 -2.36
CA GLN A 40 13.78 1.47 -3.25
C GLN A 40 14.55 0.17 -3.50
N GLU A 41 14.72 -0.65 -2.46
CA GLU A 41 15.31 -1.99 -2.59
C GLU A 41 14.48 -2.87 -3.54
N LEU A 42 13.16 -2.86 -3.37
CA LEU A 42 12.23 -3.56 -4.26
C LEU A 42 12.37 -3.08 -5.71
N ALA A 43 12.39 -1.76 -5.93
CA ALA A 43 12.51 -1.19 -7.27
C ALA A 43 13.82 -1.61 -7.96
N THR A 44 14.92 -1.61 -7.20
CA THR A 44 16.25 -2.02 -7.67
C THR A 44 16.26 -3.51 -8.06
N GLU A 45 15.72 -4.37 -7.20
CA GLU A 45 15.68 -5.81 -7.45
C GLU A 45 14.76 -6.16 -8.64
N LEU A 46 13.60 -5.51 -8.77
CA LEU A 46 12.72 -5.70 -9.93
C LEU A 46 13.40 -5.28 -11.23
N GLN A 47 14.06 -4.11 -11.27
CA GLN A 47 14.78 -3.67 -12.46
C GLN A 47 15.86 -4.69 -12.88
N LYS A 48 16.58 -5.24 -11.90
CA LYS A 48 17.59 -6.27 -12.13
C LYS A 48 16.97 -7.55 -12.70
N GLN A 49 15.89 -8.06 -12.09
CA GLN A 49 15.23 -9.29 -12.53
C GLN A 49 14.66 -9.18 -13.95
N PHE A 50 13.96 -8.08 -14.26
CA PHE A 50 13.42 -7.86 -15.61
C PHE A 50 14.53 -7.76 -16.66
N ARG A 51 15.63 -7.09 -16.35
CA ARG A 51 16.81 -7.03 -17.23
C ARG A 51 17.45 -8.41 -17.44
N GLN A 52 17.53 -9.24 -16.41
CA GLN A 52 18.14 -10.57 -16.50
C GLN A 52 17.27 -11.57 -17.27
N ALA A 53 15.95 -11.49 -17.09
CA ALA A 53 14.99 -12.39 -17.74
C ALA A 53 14.59 -11.97 -19.16
N ASP A 54 15.12 -10.85 -19.67
CA ASP A 54 14.70 -10.23 -20.94
C ASP A 54 13.17 -10.07 -21.03
N THR A 55 12.55 -9.69 -19.91
CA THR A 55 11.11 -9.43 -19.80
C THR A 55 10.88 -8.01 -19.36
N SER A 56 9.70 -7.45 -19.67
CA SER A 56 9.37 -6.08 -19.31
C SER A 56 8.09 -5.99 -18.50
N LEU A 57 8.08 -5.11 -17.50
CA LEU A 57 6.87 -4.74 -16.78
C LEU A 57 6.10 -3.71 -17.62
N HIS A 58 4.84 -3.98 -17.96
CA HIS A 58 4.04 -3.05 -18.75
C HIS A 58 3.17 -2.12 -17.91
N HIS A 59 2.71 -2.59 -16.74
CA HIS A 59 1.70 -1.90 -15.96
C HIS A 59 2.01 -1.97 -14.47
N ILE A 60 1.84 -0.84 -13.79
CA ILE A 60 1.80 -0.73 -12.33
C ILE A 60 0.37 -0.33 -11.96
N ILE A 61 -0.30 -1.16 -11.17
CA ILE A 61 -1.64 -0.88 -10.65
C ILE A 61 -1.52 -0.76 -9.13
N SER A 62 -2.04 0.32 -8.55
CA SER A 62 -1.95 0.60 -7.12
C SER A 62 -3.28 1.03 -6.52
N SER A 63 -3.51 0.66 -5.25
CA SER A 63 -4.63 1.20 -4.48
C SER A 63 -4.44 2.71 -4.27
N PRO A 64 -5.51 3.49 -4.03
CA PRO A 64 -5.42 4.94 -3.86
C PRO A 64 -4.70 5.40 -2.59
N TYR A 65 -4.31 4.50 -1.67
CA TYR A 65 -3.63 4.87 -0.43
C TYR A 65 -2.22 5.42 -0.67
N ILE A 66 -1.88 6.49 0.04
CA ILE A 66 -0.61 7.20 -0.14
C ILE A 66 0.60 6.29 0.06
N ARG A 67 0.59 5.43 1.09
CA ARG A 67 1.64 4.41 1.31
C ARG A 67 1.81 3.45 0.13
N CYS A 68 0.72 3.11 -0.55
CA CYS A 68 0.74 2.23 -1.72
C CYS A 68 1.25 2.98 -2.95
N LEU A 69 0.86 4.25 -3.10
CA LEU A 69 1.36 5.12 -4.16
C LEU A 69 2.86 5.40 -4.01
N GLU A 70 3.34 5.70 -2.80
CA GLU A 70 4.77 5.92 -2.53
C GLU A 70 5.61 4.67 -2.80
N THR A 71 5.11 3.49 -2.43
CA THR A 71 5.77 2.22 -2.78
C THR A 71 5.80 2.02 -4.29
N ALA A 72 4.67 2.22 -4.98
CA ALA A 72 4.56 2.08 -6.42
C ALA A 72 5.40 3.12 -7.18
N HIS A 73 5.56 4.32 -6.61
CA HIS A 73 6.32 5.41 -7.19
C HIS A 73 7.81 5.07 -7.34
N ALA A 74 8.42 4.45 -6.32
CA ALA A 74 9.81 4.01 -6.42
C ALA A 74 10.01 3.04 -7.60
N VAL A 75 9.11 2.07 -7.76
CA VAL A 75 9.15 1.11 -8.89
C VAL A 75 8.88 1.80 -10.22
N ALA A 76 7.91 2.71 -10.27
CA ALA A 76 7.55 3.47 -11.46
C ALA A 76 8.71 4.35 -11.95
N GLN A 77 9.44 4.99 -11.04
CA GLN A 77 10.64 5.77 -11.36
C GLN A 77 11.76 4.88 -11.91
N ALA A 78 12.04 3.76 -11.26
CA ALA A 78 13.12 2.85 -11.67
C ALA A 78 12.87 2.21 -13.05
N LEU A 79 11.60 1.96 -13.40
CA LEU A 79 11.21 1.29 -14.64
C LEU A 79 10.68 2.25 -15.72
N ASN A 80 10.58 3.55 -15.42
CA ASN A 80 10.01 4.58 -16.29
C ASN A 80 8.58 4.25 -16.77
N LEU A 81 7.69 3.97 -15.82
CA LEU A 81 6.30 3.57 -16.07
C LEU A 81 5.29 4.47 -15.36
N PHE A 82 4.06 4.48 -15.86
CA PHE A 82 2.94 5.14 -15.20
C PHE A 82 2.25 4.24 -14.18
N ILE A 83 1.72 4.85 -13.12
CA ILE A 83 0.90 4.18 -12.11
C ILE A 83 -0.57 4.36 -12.49
N LYS A 84 -1.31 3.25 -12.57
CA LYS A 84 -2.77 3.25 -12.71
C LYS A 84 -3.38 3.06 -11.33
N VAL A 85 -4.16 4.03 -10.87
CA VAL A 85 -4.82 3.96 -9.57
C VAL A 85 -6.14 3.23 -9.71
N GLU A 86 -6.33 2.17 -8.92
CA GLU A 86 -7.53 1.33 -8.94
C GLU A 86 -8.15 1.24 -7.53
N PRO A 87 -9.26 1.94 -7.26
CA PRO A 87 -9.93 1.90 -5.96
C PRO A 87 -10.41 0.51 -5.55
N GLY A 88 -10.75 -0.37 -6.51
CA GLY A 88 -11.24 -1.73 -6.24
C GLY A 88 -10.25 -2.65 -5.54
N ILE A 89 -8.95 -2.30 -5.50
CA ILE A 89 -7.90 -3.08 -4.82
C ILE A 89 -7.47 -2.47 -3.48
N SER A 90 -8.33 -1.66 -2.86
CA SER A 90 -8.10 -1.10 -1.53
C SER A 90 -8.11 -2.17 -0.44
N GLU A 91 -7.35 -1.95 0.64
CA GLU A 91 -7.23 -2.88 1.77
C GLU A 91 -8.60 -3.20 2.40
N VAL A 92 -8.89 -4.46 2.71
CA VAL A 92 -10.18 -4.87 3.30
C VAL A 92 -10.33 -4.25 4.70
N GLY A 93 -11.47 -3.59 4.95
CA GLY A 93 -11.79 -2.88 6.20
C GLY A 93 -11.64 -1.36 6.15
N SER A 94 -11.22 -0.81 5.01
CA SER A 94 -10.90 0.61 4.82
C SER A 94 -12.02 1.46 4.18
N THR A 95 -13.14 0.85 3.79
CA THR A 95 -14.35 1.54 3.35
C THR A 95 -15.19 1.98 4.54
N LYS A 96 -15.92 3.10 4.42
CA LYS A 96 -17.00 3.44 5.38
C LYS A 96 -18.04 2.32 5.53
N SER A 97 -18.11 1.34 4.63
CA SER A 97 -18.97 0.16 4.78
C SER A 97 -18.49 -0.86 5.82
N SER A 98 -17.31 -0.69 6.42
CA SER A 98 -16.99 -1.38 7.69
C SER A 98 -17.67 -0.72 8.91
N MET A 99 -18.30 0.46 8.73
CA MET A 99 -19.43 0.94 9.52
C MET A 99 -20.74 0.66 8.75
N GLY A 100 -21.22 -0.57 8.82
CA GLY A 100 -22.57 -0.93 8.37
C GLY A 100 -22.79 -0.94 6.85
N ALA A 101 -22.33 -1.99 6.18
CA ALA A 101 -23.00 -2.46 4.97
C ALA A 101 -23.05 -4.00 4.92
N SER A 102 -23.36 -4.61 6.06
CA SER A 102 -23.83 -6.00 6.13
C SER A 102 -25.31 -6.10 6.53
N GLN A 103 -26.05 -4.98 6.56
CA GLN A 103 -27.47 -4.97 6.94
C GLN A 103 -28.44 -4.37 5.90
N GLU A 104 -27.96 -3.87 4.75
CA GLU A 104 -28.85 -3.28 3.73
C GLU A 104 -29.11 -4.19 2.51
N LEU A 105 -28.72 -5.46 2.56
CA LEU A 105 -29.10 -6.47 1.56
C LEU A 105 -30.12 -7.51 2.07
N GLU A 106 -30.75 -7.27 3.22
CA GLU A 106 -31.83 -8.13 3.77
C GLU A 106 -33.22 -7.44 3.78
N LYS A 107 -33.47 -6.48 2.89
CA LYS A 107 -34.83 -5.95 2.68
C LYS A 107 -35.18 -5.85 1.20
N GLU A 108 -35.24 -7.00 0.56
CA GLU A 108 -36.20 -7.21 -0.52
C GLU A 108 -36.51 -8.72 -0.60
N TYR A 109 -37.82 -9.02 -0.59
CA TYR A 109 -38.53 -10.30 -0.43
C TYR A 109 -38.85 -10.74 1.00
#